data_AF-A0A257PT27-F1
#
_entry.id   AF-A0A257PT27-F1
#
_cell.length_a   1.000
_cell.length_b   1.000
_cell.length_c   1.000
_cell.angle_alpha   90.00
_cell.angle_beta   90.00
_cell.angle_gamma   90.00
#
_symmetry.space_group_name_H-M   'P 1'
#
loop_
_entity.id
_entity.type
_entity.pdbx_description
1 polymer ?
#
loop_
_entity_poly.entity_id
_entity_poly.type
_entity_poly.pdbx_seq_one_letter_code
_entity_poly.pdbx_strand_id
1 'polypeptide(L)'
;MVKTAGFTMTAAPVLDLRYPGASDVIGDRAISNDPKIVAFLGAKIAEGIISTGVTPVIKHIPGHGRAQIDSHLGLPKIARNVDLAPDFFPFIANNALPWAMTAHIVYEAYDAERPATLSPKVISEIIRGKIGFSGTLVSDDLAMGALSGTPSERATAALKAGCDVALYCPGDMAGNLSILRAIAA
;
A
#
# COMPACT_ATOMS: atom_id res chain seq x y z
N MET A 1 3.97 1.74 -23.61
CA MET A 1 2.74 2.56 -23.48
C MET A 1 2.83 3.59 -22.35
N VAL A 2 3.19 3.21 -21.11
CA VAL A 2 3.30 4.15 -19.97
C VAL A 2 4.25 5.33 -20.27
N LYS A 3 5.52 5.04 -20.56
CA LYS A 3 6.53 6.08 -20.87
C LYS A 3 6.20 6.90 -22.11
N THR A 4 5.71 6.26 -23.17
CA THR A 4 5.33 6.94 -24.42
C THR A 4 4.15 7.90 -24.22
N ALA A 5 3.31 7.68 -23.20
CA ALA A 5 2.24 8.58 -22.80
C ALA A 5 2.71 9.69 -21.83
N GLY A 6 4.01 9.75 -21.50
CA GLY A 6 4.59 10.78 -20.63
C GLY A 6 4.60 10.43 -19.14
N PHE A 7 4.10 9.26 -18.73
CA PHE A 7 4.14 8.83 -17.33
C PHE A 7 5.52 8.27 -16.96
N THR A 8 6.01 8.65 -15.78
CA THR A 8 7.32 8.23 -15.25
C THR A 8 7.22 7.12 -14.20
N MET A 9 6.02 6.82 -13.73
CA MET A 9 5.77 5.82 -12.68
C MET A 9 4.55 4.96 -13.03
N THR A 10 4.50 3.76 -12.47
CA THR A 10 3.32 2.91 -12.57
C THR A 10 3.09 2.14 -11.26
N ALA A 11 1.83 2.07 -10.84
CA ALA A 11 1.43 1.37 -9.62
C ALA A 11 1.32 -0.15 -9.86
N ALA A 12 2.46 -0.77 -10.15
CA ALA A 12 2.65 -2.20 -10.35
C ALA A 12 4.11 -2.58 -9.99
N PRO A 13 4.38 -3.83 -9.59
CA PRO A 13 3.44 -4.97 -9.49
C PRO A 13 2.57 -4.96 -8.23
N VAL A 14 1.46 -5.71 -8.29
CA VAL A 14 0.71 -6.14 -7.10
C VAL A 14 1.43 -7.34 -6.49
N LEU A 15 1.83 -7.22 -5.23
CA LEU A 15 2.52 -8.27 -4.47
C LEU A 15 1.63 -8.93 -3.41
N ASP A 16 0.35 -8.59 -3.40
CA ASP A 16 -0.65 -9.22 -2.55
C ASP A 16 -0.88 -10.68 -2.97
N LEU A 17 -1.11 -11.54 -1.96
CA LEU A 17 -1.45 -12.94 -2.19
C LEU A 17 -2.95 -13.12 -2.40
N ARG A 18 -3.34 -14.12 -3.18
CA ARG A 18 -4.75 -14.51 -3.30
C ARG A 18 -5.13 -15.50 -2.20
N TYR A 19 -6.22 -15.23 -1.47
CA TYR A 19 -6.77 -16.16 -0.48
C TYR A 19 -8.22 -16.54 -0.80
N PRO A 20 -8.63 -17.80 -0.60
CA PRO A 20 -10.04 -18.19 -0.65
C PRO A 20 -10.86 -17.40 0.38
N GLY A 21 -12.01 -16.85 -0.05
CA GLY A 21 -12.92 -16.10 0.82
C GLY A 21 -12.48 -14.66 1.16
N ALA A 22 -11.37 -14.18 0.59
CA ALA A 22 -11.04 -12.77 0.60
C ALA A 22 -11.85 -12.00 -0.45
N SER A 23 -11.92 -10.68 -0.30
CA SER A 23 -12.57 -9.76 -1.23
C SER A 23 -11.94 -9.82 -2.62
N ASP A 24 -12.77 -9.67 -3.66
CA ASP A 24 -12.32 -9.61 -5.06
C ASP A 24 -11.56 -8.31 -5.39
N VAL A 25 -11.43 -7.36 -4.45
CA VAL A 25 -10.61 -6.14 -4.62
C VAL A 25 -9.17 -6.46 -5.05
N ILE A 26 -8.60 -7.56 -4.55
CA ILE A 26 -7.35 -8.13 -5.06
C ILE A 26 -7.63 -9.16 -6.15
N GLY A 27 -8.49 -10.15 -5.89
CA GLY A 27 -9.05 -11.02 -6.93
C GLY A 27 -8.02 -11.57 -7.93
N ASP A 28 -8.23 -11.26 -9.21
CA ASP A 28 -7.39 -11.63 -10.35
C ASP A 28 -6.16 -10.73 -10.57
N ARG A 29 -6.01 -9.68 -9.76
CA ARG A 29 -4.81 -8.81 -9.73
C ARG A 29 -3.65 -9.48 -8.99
N ALA A 30 -3.94 -10.41 -8.07
CA ALA A 30 -2.90 -11.20 -7.41
C ALA A 30 -2.30 -12.21 -8.39
N ILE A 31 -0.97 -12.23 -8.46
CA ILE A 31 -0.22 -13.12 -9.36
C ILE A 31 -0.43 -14.59 -8.99
N SER A 32 -0.50 -14.90 -7.69
CA SER A 32 -0.63 -16.26 -7.16
C SER A 32 -1.08 -16.23 -5.69
N ASN A 33 -1.37 -17.40 -5.13
CA ASN A 33 -1.49 -17.62 -3.70
C ASN A 33 -0.17 -18.13 -3.06
N ASP A 34 0.85 -18.47 -3.85
CA ASP A 34 2.15 -18.89 -3.35
C ASP A 34 3.09 -17.66 -3.18
N PRO A 35 3.54 -17.36 -1.95
CA PRO A 35 4.42 -16.21 -1.69
C PRO A 35 5.73 -16.24 -2.48
N LYS A 36 6.28 -17.42 -2.78
CA LYS A 36 7.52 -17.54 -3.56
C LYS A 36 7.29 -17.20 -5.03
N ILE A 37 6.15 -17.61 -5.57
CA ILE A 37 5.76 -17.27 -6.94
C ILE A 37 5.53 -15.76 -7.05
N VAL A 38 4.80 -15.15 -6.12
CA VAL A 38 4.54 -13.71 -6.12
C VAL A 38 5.83 -12.92 -5.94
N ALA A 39 6.72 -13.33 -5.04
CA ALA A 39 8.04 -12.71 -4.87
C ALA A 39 8.86 -12.72 -6.17
N PHE A 40 8.97 -13.90 -6.81
CA PHE A 40 9.78 -14.08 -8.02
C PHE A 40 9.20 -13.34 -9.22
N LEU A 41 7.91 -13.52 -9.52
CA LEU A 41 7.28 -12.88 -10.68
C LEU A 41 7.10 -11.38 -10.46
N GLY A 42 6.84 -10.94 -9.23
CA GLY A 42 6.83 -9.52 -8.86
C GLY A 42 8.16 -8.85 -9.19
N ALA A 43 9.29 -9.46 -8.81
CA ALA A 43 10.62 -8.96 -9.17
C ALA A 43 10.80 -8.86 -10.69
N LYS A 44 10.38 -9.89 -11.45
CA LYS A 44 10.49 -9.87 -12.92
C LYS A 44 9.62 -8.83 -13.60
N ILE A 45 8.43 -8.58 -13.07
CA ILE A 45 7.58 -7.47 -13.56
C ILE A 45 8.25 -6.13 -13.26
N ALA A 46 8.77 -5.94 -12.05
CA ALA A 46 9.47 -4.71 -11.67
C ALA A 46 10.73 -4.46 -12.53
N GLU A 47 11.56 -5.50 -12.76
CA GLU A 47 12.70 -5.45 -13.69
C GLU A 47 12.26 -5.01 -15.11
N GLY A 48 11.15 -5.59 -15.61
CA GLY A 48 10.57 -5.22 -16.89
C GLY A 48 10.15 -3.75 -16.93
N ILE A 49 9.47 -3.25 -15.90
CA ILE A 49 9.05 -1.85 -15.78
C ILE A 49 10.28 -0.92 -15.77
N ILE A 50 11.28 -1.23 -14.94
CA ILE A 50 12.52 -0.45 -14.80
C ILE A 50 13.29 -0.40 -16.12
N SER A 51 13.35 -1.51 -16.88
CA SER A 51 14.07 -1.54 -18.17
C SER A 51 13.50 -0.57 -19.21
N THR A 52 12.24 -0.15 -19.05
CA THR A 52 11.64 0.90 -19.90
C THR A 52 11.97 2.32 -19.43
N GLY A 53 12.56 2.49 -18.25
CA GLY A 53 12.80 3.77 -17.59
C GLY A 53 11.57 4.32 -16.86
N VAL A 54 10.69 3.43 -16.39
CA VAL A 54 9.53 3.76 -15.54
C VAL A 54 9.79 3.23 -14.14
N THR A 55 9.35 3.95 -13.11
CA THR A 55 9.49 3.52 -11.71
C THR A 55 8.30 2.64 -11.30
N PRO A 56 8.52 1.40 -10.84
CA PRO A 56 7.47 0.55 -10.28
C PRO A 56 7.12 0.98 -8.85
N VAL A 57 5.86 0.82 -8.48
CA VAL A 57 5.38 0.96 -7.09
C VAL A 57 4.75 -0.36 -6.68
N ILE A 58 5.42 -1.08 -5.77
CA ILE A 58 4.89 -2.34 -5.24
C ILE A 58 3.71 -2.08 -4.31
N LYS A 59 2.68 -2.92 -4.36
CA LYS A 59 1.47 -2.69 -3.55
C LYS A 59 0.71 -3.97 -3.17
N HIS A 60 -0.07 -3.96 -2.09
CA HIS A 60 -0.22 -2.88 -1.09
C HIS A 60 0.45 -3.31 0.22
N ILE A 61 1.58 -2.69 0.58
CA ILE A 61 2.42 -3.11 1.70
C ILE A 61 1.70 -2.86 3.05
N PRO A 62 1.72 -3.79 4.03
CA PRO A 62 2.43 -5.08 4.03
C PRO A 62 1.61 -6.30 3.54
N GLY A 63 0.47 -6.11 2.88
CA GLY A 63 -0.30 -7.19 2.22
C GLY A 63 -1.82 -7.03 2.34
N HIS A 64 -2.48 -6.75 1.23
CA HIS A 64 -3.95 -6.57 1.15
C HIS A 64 -4.72 -7.88 0.95
N GLY A 65 -4.04 -8.93 0.52
CA GLY A 65 -4.64 -10.18 0.02
C GLY A 65 -5.71 -10.85 0.91
N ARG A 66 -5.67 -10.63 2.22
CA ARG A 66 -6.60 -11.22 3.21
C ARG A 66 -7.81 -10.34 3.55
N ALA A 67 -7.92 -9.15 2.98
CA ALA A 67 -9.05 -8.26 3.24
C ALA A 67 -10.36 -8.94 2.87
N GLN A 68 -11.30 -9.06 3.82
CA GLN A 68 -12.61 -9.68 3.58
C GLN A 68 -13.65 -8.69 3.04
N ILE A 69 -13.36 -7.38 3.14
CA ILE A 69 -14.17 -6.32 2.56
C ILE A 69 -13.26 -5.45 1.69
N ASP A 70 -13.84 -4.86 0.66
CA ASP A 70 -13.14 -3.87 -0.15
C ASP A 70 -12.89 -2.60 0.68
N SER A 71 -11.63 -2.14 0.72
CA SER A 71 -11.23 -0.89 1.37
C SER A 71 -11.85 0.37 0.75
N HIS A 72 -12.44 0.27 -0.45
CA HIS A 72 -13.27 1.34 -1.00
C HIS A 72 -14.63 1.46 -0.29
N LEU A 73 -15.12 0.38 0.32
CA LEU A 73 -16.46 0.27 0.92
C LEU A 73 -16.45 0.30 2.45
N GLY A 74 -15.35 -0.12 3.08
CA GLY A 74 -15.20 -0.11 4.53
C GLY A 74 -13.81 -0.55 4.98
N LEU A 75 -13.46 -0.33 6.24
CA LEU A 75 -12.12 -0.58 6.76
C LEU A 75 -11.88 -2.08 7.05
N PRO A 76 -11.09 -2.81 6.24
CA PRO A 76 -10.83 -4.23 6.46
C PRO A 76 -9.94 -4.41 7.69
N LYS A 77 -10.17 -5.52 8.40
CA LYS A 77 -9.38 -5.90 9.58
C LYS A 77 -8.86 -7.33 9.42
N ILE A 78 -7.62 -7.55 9.81
CA ILE A 78 -7.01 -8.87 9.90
C ILE A 78 -6.82 -9.21 11.38
N ALA A 79 -7.39 -10.34 11.79
CA ALA A 79 -7.42 -10.78 13.19
C ALA A 79 -6.02 -11.07 13.75
N ARG A 80 -5.86 -10.89 15.07
CA ARG A 80 -4.57 -11.05 15.79
C ARG A 80 -3.87 -12.40 15.60
N ASN A 81 -4.64 -13.46 15.43
CA ASN A 81 -4.14 -14.84 15.36
C ASN A 81 -3.71 -15.27 13.95
N VAL A 82 -3.84 -14.40 12.96
CA VAL A 82 -3.45 -14.70 11.57
C VAL A 82 -1.93 -14.61 11.43
N ASP A 83 -1.32 -15.66 10.89
CA ASP A 83 0.09 -15.62 10.49
C ASP A 83 0.24 -14.81 9.19
N LEU A 84 0.96 -13.69 9.32
CA LEU A 84 1.23 -12.72 8.25
C LEU A 84 2.61 -12.91 7.62
N ALA A 85 3.40 -13.89 8.06
CA ALA A 85 4.70 -14.16 7.44
C ALA A 85 4.60 -14.45 5.92
N PRO A 86 3.60 -15.20 5.42
CA PRO A 86 3.41 -15.37 3.98
C PRO A 86 3.13 -14.06 3.25
N ASP A 87 2.28 -13.19 3.79
CA ASP A 87 1.91 -11.90 3.19
C ASP A 87 3.09 -10.95 3.10
N PHE A 88 4.01 -10.99 4.08
CA PHE A 88 5.19 -10.13 4.11
C PHE A 88 6.28 -10.61 3.16
N PHE A 89 6.31 -11.91 2.84
CA PHE A 89 7.41 -12.53 2.11
C PHE A 89 7.68 -11.89 0.73
N PRO A 90 6.67 -11.63 -0.13
CA PRO A 90 6.89 -10.94 -1.40
C PRO A 90 7.50 -9.55 -1.24
N PHE A 91 7.10 -8.80 -0.20
CA PHE A 91 7.63 -7.46 0.06
C PHE A 91 9.05 -7.52 0.62
N ILE A 92 9.38 -8.48 1.48
CA ILE A 92 10.75 -8.71 1.95
C ILE A 92 11.68 -8.99 0.77
N ALA A 93 11.28 -9.90 -0.12
CA ALA A 93 12.08 -10.27 -1.29
C ALA A 93 12.26 -9.12 -2.30
N ASN A 94 11.41 -8.09 -2.25
CA ASN A 94 11.38 -6.96 -3.17
C ASN A 94 11.62 -5.61 -2.47
N ASN A 95 12.17 -5.61 -1.25
CA ASN A 95 12.30 -4.41 -0.41
C ASN A 95 13.30 -3.37 -0.94
N ALA A 96 14.18 -3.78 -1.88
CA ALA A 96 15.13 -2.91 -2.55
C ALA A 96 14.50 -2.09 -3.70
N LEU A 97 13.24 -2.34 -4.06
CA LEU A 97 12.53 -1.53 -5.05
C LEU A 97 12.28 -0.12 -4.51
N PRO A 98 12.22 0.89 -5.40
CA PRO A 98 12.36 2.28 -4.97
C PRO A 98 11.07 2.84 -4.34
N TRP A 99 9.90 2.27 -4.63
CA TRP A 99 8.61 2.78 -4.17
C TRP A 99 7.65 1.66 -3.74
N ALA A 100 6.89 1.91 -2.67
CA ALA A 100 5.81 1.04 -2.20
C ALA A 100 4.58 1.85 -1.80
N MET A 101 3.39 1.28 -1.98
CA MET A 101 2.11 1.86 -1.60
C MET A 101 1.50 1.11 -0.43
N THR A 102 1.12 1.82 0.64
CA THR A 102 0.53 1.21 1.86
C THR A 102 -0.89 0.68 1.64
N ALA A 103 -1.33 -0.27 2.46
CA ALA A 103 -2.72 -0.75 2.49
C ALA A 103 -3.56 -0.03 3.57
N HIS A 104 -4.81 0.31 3.26
CA HIS A 104 -5.81 0.76 4.24
C HIS A 104 -6.44 -0.44 4.98
N ILE A 105 -5.65 -1.13 5.80
CA ILE A 105 -6.09 -2.32 6.56
C ILE A 105 -5.61 -2.22 8.00
N VAL A 106 -6.48 -2.57 8.96
CA VAL A 106 -6.11 -2.77 10.36
C VAL A 106 -5.52 -4.15 10.55
N TYR A 107 -4.29 -4.23 11.04
CA TYR A 107 -3.64 -5.49 11.39
C TYR A 107 -3.62 -5.60 12.92
N GLU A 108 -4.62 -6.25 13.49
CA GLU A 108 -4.89 -6.19 14.94
C GLU A 108 -3.73 -6.69 15.80
N ALA A 109 -2.88 -7.56 15.24
CA ALA A 109 -1.68 -8.06 15.90
C ALA A 109 -0.64 -6.96 16.16
N TYR A 110 -0.65 -5.89 15.37
CA TYR A 110 0.34 -4.81 15.43
C TYR A 110 -0.27 -3.51 15.92
N ASP A 111 -1.38 -3.07 15.31
CA ASP A 111 -2.16 -1.90 15.72
C ASP A 111 -3.64 -2.19 15.46
N ALA A 112 -4.43 -2.30 16.53
CA ALA A 112 -5.85 -2.65 16.46
C ALA A 112 -6.75 -1.43 16.22
N GLU A 113 -6.20 -0.22 16.30
CA GLU A 113 -6.96 1.03 16.18
C GLU A 113 -6.79 1.65 14.80
N ARG A 114 -5.57 1.61 14.24
CA ARG A 114 -5.22 2.35 13.04
C ARG A 114 -4.90 1.41 11.87
N PRO A 115 -5.36 1.75 10.64
CA PRO A 115 -4.88 1.06 9.45
C PRO A 115 -3.37 1.29 9.25
N ALA A 116 -2.72 0.40 8.51
CA ALA A 116 -1.27 0.49 8.25
C ALA A 116 -0.84 1.87 7.73
N THR A 117 -1.59 2.48 6.81
CA THR A 117 -1.33 3.83 6.30
C THR A 117 -1.26 4.91 7.39
N LEU A 118 -2.04 4.77 8.47
CA LEU A 118 -2.14 5.77 9.54
C LEU A 118 -1.45 5.32 10.85
N SER A 119 -0.79 4.17 10.85
CA SER A 119 -0.16 3.61 12.04
C SER A 119 1.37 3.82 12.01
N PRO A 120 1.92 4.71 12.85
CA PRO A 120 3.36 4.84 13.02
C PRO A 120 4.02 3.53 13.43
N LYS A 121 3.30 2.72 14.21
CA LYS A 121 3.78 1.42 14.68
C LYS A 121 3.92 0.42 13.54
N VAL A 122 2.89 0.25 12.71
CA VAL A 122 2.95 -0.65 11.56
C VAL A 122 4.02 -0.18 10.56
N ILE A 123 4.08 1.13 10.29
CA ILE A 123 5.10 1.67 9.37
C ILE A 123 6.51 1.43 9.91
N SER A 124 6.81 1.85 11.15
CA SER A 124 8.16 1.72 11.71
C SER A 124 8.58 0.27 11.99
N GLU A 125 7.75 -0.52 12.67
CA GLU A 125 8.14 -1.86 13.12
C GLU A 125 8.01 -2.90 12.01
N ILE A 126 7.01 -2.79 11.14
CA ILE A 126 6.71 -3.81 10.13
C ILE A 126 7.25 -3.41 8.76
N ILE A 127 6.87 -2.26 8.22
CA ILE A 127 7.27 -1.85 6.87
C ILE A 127 8.76 -1.51 6.82
N ARG A 128 9.22 -0.61 7.71
CA ARG A 128 10.63 -0.20 7.79
C ARG A 128 11.49 -1.22 8.53
N GLY A 129 10.95 -1.87 9.56
CA GLY A 129 11.64 -2.88 10.38
C GLY A 129 11.64 -4.27 9.74
N LYS A 130 10.58 -5.06 9.99
CA LYS A 130 10.50 -6.49 9.61
C LYS A 130 10.63 -6.74 8.10
N ILE A 131 10.01 -5.90 7.26
CA ILE A 131 10.13 -5.98 5.80
C ILE A 131 11.44 -5.36 5.32
N GLY A 132 11.95 -4.35 6.03
CA GLY A 132 13.17 -3.64 5.66
C GLY A 132 13.01 -2.73 4.44
N PHE A 133 11.79 -2.30 4.10
CA PHE A 133 11.55 -1.40 2.98
C PHE A 133 12.03 0.01 3.33
N SER A 134 13.05 0.51 2.63
CA SER A 134 13.67 1.83 2.88
C SER A 134 13.41 2.87 1.80
N GLY A 135 12.75 2.49 0.69
CA GLY A 135 12.39 3.38 -0.40
C GLY A 135 11.25 4.36 -0.06
N THR A 136 10.73 5.04 -1.08
CA THR A 136 9.63 6.00 -0.89
C THR A 136 8.31 5.27 -0.62
N LEU A 137 7.66 5.60 0.48
CA LEU A 137 6.40 5.04 0.90
C LEU A 137 5.26 6.02 0.59
N VAL A 138 4.39 5.65 -0.34
CA VAL A 138 3.19 6.43 -0.68
C VAL A 138 1.95 5.81 -0.01
N SER A 139 1.00 6.64 0.40
CA SER A 139 -0.30 6.14 0.86
C SER A 139 -1.08 5.52 -0.31
N ASP A 140 -2.01 4.60 -0.03
CA ASP A 140 -3.14 4.42 -0.96
C ASP A 140 -4.00 5.71 -0.99
N ASP A 141 -5.00 5.75 -1.87
CA ASP A 141 -5.86 6.92 -2.02
C ASP A 141 -6.62 7.26 -0.72
N LEU A 142 -6.25 8.39 -0.10
CA LEU A 142 -6.83 8.84 1.16
C LEU A 142 -8.31 9.24 1.06
N ALA A 143 -8.86 9.34 -0.15
CA ALA A 143 -10.29 9.55 -0.36
C ALA A 143 -11.12 8.25 -0.26
N MET A 144 -10.48 7.08 -0.20
CA MET A 144 -11.18 5.81 -0.05
C MET A 144 -12.00 5.74 1.26
N GLY A 145 -13.10 4.98 1.22
CA GLY A 145 -14.07 4.87 2.33
C GLY A 145 -13.53 4.24 3.61
N ALA A 146 -12.36 3.59 3.56
CA ALA A 146 -11.73 2.97 4.74
C ALA A 146 -11.23 3.96 5.80
N LEU A 147 -11.02 5.23 5.45
CA LEU A 147 -10.45 6.22 6.37
C LEU A 147 -11.52 7.20 6.90
N SER A 148 -11.38 7.59 8.17
CA SER A 148 -12.21 8.61 8.82
C SER A 148 -11.51 9.97 8.84
N GLY A 149 -12.26 11.03 9.15
CA GLY A 149 -11.75 12.41 9.21
C GLY A 149 -11.78 13.14 7.87
N THR A 150 -11.38 14.40 7.89
CA THR A 150 -11.28 15.30 6.73
C THR A 150 -10.06 14.97 5.86
N PRO A 151 -10.00 15.43 4.59
CA PRO A 151 -8.84 15.20 3.72
C PRO A 151 -7.51 15.66 4.33
N SER A 152 -7.48 16.84 4.97
CA SER A 152 -6.28 17.38 5.62
C SER A 152 -5.85 16.54 6.83
N GLU A 153 -6.80 16.08 7.66
CA GLU A 153 -6.51 15.21 8.80
C GLU A 153 -5.91 13.89 8.34
N ARG A 154 -6.47 13.25 7.30
CA ARG A 154 -5.97 12.00 6.73
C ARG A 154 -4.57 12.15 6.17
N ALA A 155 -4.32 13.18 5.37
CA ALA A 155 -3.00 13.44 4.79
C ALA A 155 -1.95 13.72 5.87
N THR A 156 -2.28 14.56 6.84
CA THR A 156 -1.39 14.87 7.97
C THR A 156 -1.09 13.63 8.79
N ALA A 157 -2.10 12.78 9.05
CA ALA A 157 -1.93 11.54 9.79
C ALA A 157 -1.07 10.53 9.04
N ALA A 158 -1.24 10.37 7.72
CA ALA A 158 -0.43 9.48 6.90
C ALA A 158 1.06 9.91 6.89
N LEU A 159 1.33 11.20 6.73
CA LEU A 159 2.68 11.75 6.78
C LEU A 159 3.30 11.60 8.17
N LYS A 160 2.57 11.92 9.24
CA LYS A 160 3.02 11.72 10.64
C LYS A 160 3.25 10.25 10.99
N ALA A 161 2.53 9.33 10.36
CA ALA A 161 2.74 7.90 10.53
C ALA A 161 4.02 7.39 9.84
N GLY A 162 4.58 8.16 8.89
CA GLY A 162 5.83 7.85 8.21
C GLY A 162 5.68 7.50 6.73
N CYS A 163 4.54 7.84 6.10
CA CYS A 163 4.48 7.91 4.64
C CYS A 163 5.28 9.13 4.16
N ASP A 164 5.98 8.99 3.05
CA ASP A 164 6.71 10.06 2.39
C ASP A 164 5.80 10.88 1.45
N VAL A 165 4.75 10.24 0.91
CA VAL A 165 3.78 10.86 0.00
C VAL A 165 2.35 10.52 0.44
N ALA A 166 1.52 11.55 0.61
CA ALA A 166 0.08 11.42 0.81
C ALA A 166 -0.65 11.54 -0.53
N LEU A 167 -1.28 10.46 -0.98
CA LEU A 167 -2.02 10.38 -2.24
C LEU A 167 -3.51 10.70 -2.01
N TYR A 168 -4.06 11.64 -2.76
CA TYR A 168 -5.48 12.01 -2.71
C TYR A 168 -6.00 12.19 -4.15
N CYS A 169 -6.84 11.26 -4.62
CA CYS A 169 -7.23 11.14 -6.03
C CYS A 169 -8.69 11.44 -6.42
N PRO A 170 -9.60 11.96 -5.57
CA PRO A 170 -11.02 12.09 -5.96
C PRO A 170 -11.28 13.22 -6.96
N GLY A 171 -10.26 14.00 -7.34
CA GLY A 171 -10.42 15.17 -8.20
C GLY A 171 -11.13 16.36 -7.52
N ASP A 172 -11.25 16.33 -6.19
CA ASP A 172 -11.85 17.39 -5.39
C ASP A 172 -10.84 18.51 -5.07
N MET A 173 -11.03 19.67 -5.70
CA MET A 173 -10.18 20.85 -5.53
C MET A 173 -10.22 21.42 -4.10
N ALA A 174 -11.37 21.34 -3.41
CA ALA A 174 -11.48 21.86 -2.06
C ALA A 174 -10.66 21.00 -1.08
N GLY A 175 -10.78 19.67 -1.19
CA GLY A 175 -9.95 18.72 -0.47
C GLY A 175 -8.46 18.92 -0.74
N ASN A 176 -8.05 19.03 -2.02
CA ASN A 176 -6.67 19.32 -2.40
C ASN A 176 -6.12 20.58 -1.71
N LEU A 177 -6.88 21.67 -1.77
CA LEU A 177 -6.45 22.94 -1.16
C LEU A 177 -6.37 22.84 0.37
N SER A 178 -7.28 22.09 1.01
CA SER A 178 -7.25 21.86 2.46
C SER A 178 -5.97 21.11 2.89
N ILE A 179 -5.55 20.11 2.10
CA ILE A 179 -4.34 19.33 2.35
C ILE A 179 -3.10 20.22 2.21
N LEU A 180 -2.98 20.97 1.11
CA LEU A 180 -1.85 21.86 0.86
C LEU A 180 -1.68 22.91 1.96
N ARG A 181 -2.79 23.49 2.45
CA ARG A 181 -2.76 24.46 3.56
C ARG A 181 -2.31 23.82 4.86
N ALA A 182 -2.73 22.59 5.14
CA ALA A 182 -2.39 21.91 6.38
C ALA A 182 -0.92 21.48 6.45
N ILE A 183 -0.31 21.12 5.32
CA ILE A 183 1.10 20.66 5.26
C ILE A 183 2.08 21.84 5.19
N ALA A 184 1.65 23.00 4.67
CA ALA A 184 2.48 24.20 4.59
C ALA A 184 2.58 25.00 5.90
N ALA A 185 1.83 24.63 6.94
CA ALA A 185 1.78 25.28 8.25
C ALA A 185 2.72 24.60 9.25
#